data_AF-A0AAP8BC61-F1
#
_entry.id   AF-A0AAP8BC61-F1
#
_cell.length_a   1.000
_cell.length_b   1.000
_cell.length_c   1.000
_cell.angle_alpha   90.00
_cell.angle_beta   90.00
_cell.angle_gamma   90.00
#
_symmetry.space_group_name_H-M   'P 1'
#
loop_
_entity.id
_entity.type
_entity.pdbx_description
1 polymer ?
#
loop_
_entity_poly.entity_id
_entity_poly.type
_entity_poly.pdbx_seq_one_letter_code
_entity_poly.pdbx_strand_id
1 'polypeptide(L)'
;MKEWILLNEQEYENVWDRFYDEFAFNPNIDGDQSFKFSCPYITYDLPNYFEGKWTDDDDYIFDHILLEALILCTEKHEYIYALDWQHAGYWMNPSLNLNLNEDDHQWKIPFFPDGDYYFFLQKDFKWGYLGHPWEKVIYIFGEELIKNFKRLRASRLKKTNDKV
;
A
#
# COMPACT_ATOMS: atom_id res chain seq x y z
N MET A 1 -1.23 22.59 -1.66
CA MET A 1 -1.24 21.35 -2.46
C MET A 1 -2.29 20.44 -1.84
N LYS A 2 -2.94 19.58 -2.61
CA LYS A 2 -3.94 18.64 -2.09
C LYS A 2 -3.25 17.30 -1.81
N GLU A 3 -3.60 16.65 -0.72
CA GLU A 3 -3.06 15.35 -0.32
C GLU A 3 -3.53 14.24 -1.26
N TRP A 4 -4.78 14.39 -1.74
CA TRP A 4 -5.45 13.47 -2.65
C TRP A 4 -6.14 14.24 -3.78
N ILE A 5 -5.98 13.76 -5.00
CA ILE A 5 -6.62 14.31 -6.20
C ILE A 5 -7.28 13.15 -6.93
N LEU A 6 -8.59 13.24 -7.15
CA LEU A 6 -9.34 12.23 -7.90
C LEU A 6 -8.76 12.10 -9.31
N LEU A 7 -8.51 10.87 -9.76
CA LEU A 7 -8.14 10.61 -11.15
C LEU A 7 -9.31 10.97 -12.06
N ASN A 8 -9.01 11.61 -13.18
CA ASN A 8 -10.02 11.72 -14.23
C ASN A 8 -10.20 10.36 -14.94
N GLU A 9 -11.28 10.23 -15.71
CA GLU A 9 -11.65 9.00 -16.42
C GLU A 9 -10.48 8.43 -17.25
N GLN A 10 -9.80 9.27 -18.02
CA GLN A 10 -8.68 8.83 -18.86
C GLN A 10 -7.48 8.37 -18.02
N GLU A 11 -7.16 9.06 -16.93
CA GLU A 11 -6.08 8.64 -16.02
C GLU A 11 -6.40 7.30 -15.35
N TYR A 12 -7.66 7.14 -14.93
CA TYR A 12 -8.16 5.92 -14.31
C TYR A 12 -8.12 4.73 -15.26
N GLU A 13 -8.62 4.87 -16.49
CA GLU A 13 -8.57 3.80 -17.50
C GLU A 13 -7.12 3.44 -17.82
N ASN A 14 -6.27 4.44 -18.08
CA ASN A 14 -4.87 4.21 -18.45
C ASN A 14 -4.07 3.49 -17.36
N VAL A 15 -4.26 3.84 -16.10
CA VAL A 15 -3.52 3.20 -15.01
C VAL A 15 -3.97 1.75 -14.81
N TRP A 16 -5.27 1.48 -14.91
CA TRP A 16 -5.80 0.12 -14.79
C TRP A 16 -5.40 -0.76 -15.97
N ASP A 17 -5.58 -0.31 -17.22
CA ASP A 17 -5.16 -1.05 -18.41
C ASP A 17 -3.69 -1.44 -18.32
N ARG A 18 -2.84 -0.47 -17.97
CA ARG A 18 -1.41 -0.70 -17.77
C ARG A 18 -1.14 -1.69 -16.63
N PHE A 19 -1.88 -1.62 -15.52
CA PHE A 19 -1.70 -2.52 -14.39
C PHE A 19 -2.11 -3.95 -14.74
N TYR A 20 -3.24 -4.12 -15.45
CA TYR A 20 -3.66 -5.42 -15.98
C TYR A 20 -2.59 -6.02 -16.89
N ASP A 21 -2.00 -5.23 -17.78
CA ASP A 21 -0.97 -5.69 -18.71
C ASP A 21 0.37 -6.01 -18.02
N GLU A 22 0.92 -5.08 -17.22
CA GLU A 22 2.27 -5.22 -16.65
C GLU A 22 2.33 -6.26 -15.52
N PHE A 23 1.28 -6.37 -14.71
CA PHE A 23 1.23 -7.32 -13.59
C PHE A 23 0.44 -8.59 -13.93
N ALA A 24 -0.08 -8.72 -15.16
CA ALA A 24 -0.99 -9.79 -15.54
C ALA A 24 -2.12 -9.96 -14.51
N PHE A 25 -2.67 -8.83 -14.03
CA PHE A 25 -3.55 -8.81 -12.88
C PHE A 25 -4.80 -9.66 -13.15
N ASN A 26 -4.99 -10.69 -12.34
CA ASN A 26 -6.11 -11.61 -12.46
C ASN A 26 -6.86 -11.67 -11.12
N PRO A 27 -7.85 -10.77 -10.88
CA PRO A 27 -8.57 -10.73 -9.63
C PRO A 27 -9.31 -12.05 -9.41
N ASN A 28 -8.89 -12.83 -8.41
CA ASN A 28 -9.49 -14.11 -8.09
C ASN A 28 -9.62 -14.32 -6.58
N ILE A 29 -10.59 -15.16 -6.19
CA ILE A 29 -10.81 -15.55 -4.80
C ILE A 29 -10.02 -16.83 -4.46
N ASP A 30 -9.79 -17.68 -5.47
CA ASP A 30 -9.36 -19.07 -5.27
C ASP A 30 -7.85 -19.33 -5.43
N GLY A 31 -7.02 -18.28 -5.61
CA GLY A 31 -5.57 -18.32 -5.30
C GLY A 31 -4.61 -18.75 -6.42
N ASP A 32 -5.02 -18.79 -7.69
CA ASP A 32 -4.11 -19.04 -8.81
C ASP A 32 -3.43 -17.72 -9.24
N GLN A 33 -2.56 -17.20 -8.36
CA GLN A 33 -1.62 -16.10 -8.56
C GLN A 33 -2.23 -14.84 -9.22
N SER A 34 -2.69 -13.89 -8.40
CA SER A 34 -3.28 -12.63 -8.86
C SER A 34 -2.28 -11.66 -9.51
N PHE A 35 -0.98 -11.79 -9.25
CA PHE A 35 0.05 -10.86 -9.75
C PHE A 35 1.31 -11.57 -10.29
N LYS A 36 1.88 -11.03 -11.36
CA LYS A 36 3.23 -11.34 -11.85
C LYS A 36 4.15 -10.15 -11.66
N PHE A 37 5.35 -10.41 -11.15
CA PHE A 37 6.36 -9.37 -10.92
C PHE A 37 7.56 -9.59 -11.82
N SER A 38 8.00 -8.52 -12.49
CA SER A 38 9.26 -8.48 -13.25
C SER A 38 10.45 -7.99 -12.42
N CYS A 39 10.20 -7.55 -11.18
CA CYS A 39 11.18 -7.03 -10.23
C CYS A 39 11.08 -7.76 -8.88
N PRO A 40 12.06 -7.58 -7.97
CA PRO A 40 12.00 -8.16 -6.65
C PRO A 40 10.75 -7.73 -5.89
N TYR A 41 10.11 -8.69 -5.22
CA TYR A 41 8.98 -8.46 -4.33
C TYR A 41 9.11 -9.31 -3.07
N ILE A 42 8.39 -8.90 -2.02
CA ILE A 42 8.15 -9.69 -0.82
C ILE A 42 6.64 -9.78 -0.58
N THR A 43 6.24 -10.79 0.16
CA THR A 43 4.88 -10.89 0.72
C THR A 43 4.90 -10.61 2.21
N TYR A 44 3.78 -10.10 2.71
CA TYR A 44 3.51 -9.96 4.13
C TYR A 44 2.11 -10.46 4.43
N ASP A 45 2.05 -11.56 5.19
CA ASP A 45 0.78 -12.17 5.57
C ASP A 45 0.10 -11.35 6.68
N LEU A 46 -1.21 -11.19 6.56
CA LEU A 46 -2.08 -10.45 7.47
C LEU A 46 -3.08 -11.34 8.26
N PRO A 47 -2.80 -12.61 8.60
CA PRO A 47 -3.82 -13.47 9.20
C PRO A 47 -4.36 -12.91 10.52
N ASN A 48 -3.48 -12.33 11.35
CA ASN A 48 -3.87 -11.75 12.63
C ASN A 48 -4.74 -10.48 12.47
N TYR A 49 -4.52 -9.68 11.42
CA TYR A 49 -5.38 -8.54 11.12
C TYR A 49 -6.80 -9.02 10.77
N PHE A 50 -6.91 -9.95 9.81
CA PHE A 50 -8.20 -10.51 9.38
C PHE A 50 -8.91 -11.35 10.44
N GLU A 51 -8.18 -11.90 11.40
CA GLU A 51 -8.75 -12.64 12.55
C GLU A 51 -9.11 -11.72 13.72
N GLY A 52 -8.94 -10.40 13.60
CA GLY A 52 -9.23 -9.44 14.67
C GLY A 52 -8.31 -9.57 15.88
N LYS A 53 -7.08 -10.05 15.66
CA LYS A 53 -6.06 -10.24 16.70
C LYS A 53 -5.08 -9.07 16.81
N TRP A 54 -5.05 -8.17 15.83
CA TRP A 54 -4.30 -6.92 15.94
C TRP A 54 -4.97 -5.99 16.94
N THR A 55 -4.15 -5.32 17.73
CA THR A 55 -4.59 -4.19 18.55
C THR A 55 -4.65 -2.93 17.69
N ASP A 56 -5.37 -1.90 18.16
CA ASP A 56 -5.36 -0.58 17.51
C ASP A 56 -3.92 -0.04 17.33
N ASP A 57 -3.03 -0.35 18.27
CA ASP A 57 -1.61 0.00 18.19
C ASP A 57 -0.89 -0.76 17.05
N ASP A 58 -1.23 -2.02 16.79
CA ASP A 58 -0.64 -2.80 15.70
C ASP A 58 -1.05 -2.23 14.33
N ASP A 59 -2.33 -1.90 14.16
CA ASP A 59 -2.87 -1.24 12.97
C ASP A 59 -2.15 0.09 12.74
N TYR A 60 -2.11 0.94 13.76
CA TYR A 60 -1.47 2.26 13.73
C TYR A 60 0.01 2.19 13.38
N ILE A 61 0.77 1.32 14.05
CA ILE A 61 2.20 1.17 13.83
C ILE A 61 2.48 0.73 12.40
N PHE A 62 1.69 -0.18 11.85
CA PHE A 62 1.91 -0.71 10.52
C PHE A 62 1.56 0.30 9.42
N ASP A 63 0.44 1.01 9.55
CA ASP A 63 0.08 2.14 8.69
C ASP A 63 1.20 3.18 8.63
N HIS A 64 1.75 3.55 9.79
CA HIS A 64 2.85 4.49 9.86
C HIS A 64 4.13 3.95 9.22
N ILE A 65 4.45 2.67 9.39
CA ILE A 65 5.60 2.05 8.72
C ILE A 65 5.44 2.09 7.20
N LEU A 66 4.25 1.77 6.68
CA LEU A 66 3.97 1.82 5.26
C LEU A 66 4.07 3.24 4.72
N LEU A 67 3.37 4.19 5.33
CA LEU A 67 3.40 5.58 4.91
C LEU A 67 4.83 6.16 4.95
N GLU A 68 5.58 5.91 6.02
CA GLU A 68 6.97 6.36 6.14
C GLU A 68 7.86 5.69 5.07
N ALA A 69 7.62 4.42 4.72
CA ALA A 69 8.33 3.75 3.64
C ALA A 69 8.02 4.37 2.27
N LEU A 70 6.76 4.70 2.00
CA LEU A 70 6.35 5.38 0.76
C LEU A 70 7.00 6.77 0.66
N ILE A 71 6.97 7.56 1.74
CA ILE A 71 7.59 8.88 1.80
C ILE A 71 9.07 8.83 1.47
N LEU A 72 9.80 7.86 2.02
CA LEU A 72 11.23 7.67 1.76
C LEU A 72 11.55 7.30 0.30
N CYS A 73 10.57 6.81 -0.45
CA CYS A 73 10.70 6.44 -1.86
C CYS A 73 10.14 7.49 -2.82
N THR A 74 9.57 8.59 -2.31
CA THR A 74 8.96 9.67 -3.11
C THR A 74 9.66 11.00 -2.90
N GLU A 75 9.76 11.78 -3.96
CA GLU A 75 10.13 13.18 -3.83
C GLU A 75 9.02 13.99 -3.13
N LYS A 76 9.38 15.10 -2.47
CA LYS A 76 8.45 15.91 -1.65
C LYS A 76 7.15 16.31 -2.35
N HIS A 77 7.18 16.49 -3.66
CA HIS A 77 6.03 16.91 -4.48
C HIS A 77 5.55 15.84 -5.46
N GLU A 78 6.09 14.62 -5.37
CA GLU A 78 5.68 13.50 -6.19
C GLU A 78 4.33 12.94 -5.71
N TYR A 79 3.49 12.59 -6.67
CA TYR A 79 2.25 11.86 -6.42
C TYR A 79 2.40 10.44 -6.94
N ILE A 80 1.80 9.51 -6.21
CA ILE A 80 1.68 8.11 -6.57
C ILE A 80 0.21 7.78 -6.80
N TYR A 81 -0.07 6.70 -7.50
CA TYR A 81 -1.43 6.20 -7.60
C TYR A 81 -1.82 5.53 -6.29
N ALA A 82 -3.03 5.83 -5.82
CA ALA A 82 -3.76 5.04 -4.84
C ALA A 82 -5.03 4.55 -5.55
N LEU A 83 -5.16 3.24 -5.71
CA LEU A 83 -6.21 2.61 -6.50
C LEU A 83 -7.05 1.69 -5.64
N ASP A 84 -8.33 1.74 -5.89
CA ASP A 84 -9.36 0.90 -5.30
C ASP A 84 -10.07 0.18 -6.45
N TRP A 85 -9.99 -1.14 -6.45
CA TRP A 85 -10.44 -1.94 -7.59
C TRP A 85 -11.95 -1.82 -7.80
N GLN A 86 -12.38 -1.47 -9.02
CA GLN A 86 -13.78 -1.15 -9.38
C GLN A 86 -14.32 0.17 -8.78
N HIS A 87 -13.49 0.93 -8.07
CA HIS A 87 -13.87 2.15 -7.38
C HIS A 87 -13.01 3.34 -7.80
N ALA A 88 -13.19 4.50 -7.16
CA ALA A 88 -12.46 5.71 -7.52
C ALA A 88 -10.96 5.59 -7.20
N GLY A 89 -10.11 5.88 -8.20
CA GLY A 89 -8.67 6.03 -8.00
C GLY A 89 -8.25 7.47 -7.73
N TYR A 90 -7.09 7.65 -7.09
CA TYR A 90 -6.55 8.96 -6.74
C TYR A 90 -5.05 9.05 -7.04
N TRP A 91 -4.62 10.25 -7.38
CA TRP A 91 -3.26 10.69 -7.09
C TRP A 91 -3.15 11.00 -5.60
N MET A 92 -2.17 10.41 -4.92
CA MET A 92 -1.88 10.62 -3.50
C MET A 92 -0.44 11.11 -3.33
N ASN A 93 -0.21 12.16 -2.54
CA ASN A 93 1.14 12.60 -2.16
C ASN A 93 1.48 12.08 -0.74
N PRO A 94 2.42 11.13 -0.58
CA PRO A 94 2.69 10.53 0.73
C PRO A 94 3.14 11.54 1.78
N SER A 95 3.98 12.50 1.39
CA SER A 95 4.57 13.49 2.31
C SER A 95 3.53 14.41 2.95
N LEU A 96 2.41 14.65 2.28
CA LEU A 96 1.33 15.47 2.83
C LEU A 96 0.40 14.70 3.79
N ASN A 97 0.53 13.37 3.87
CA ASN A 97 -0.32 12.51 4.72
C ASN A 97 0.26 12.21 6.10
N LEU A 98 1.45 12.73 6.44
CA LEU A 98 2.12 12.48 7.73
C LEU A 98 1.29 12.83 8.96
N ASN A 99 0.42 13.86 8.85
CA ASN A 99 -0.32 14.41 9.98
C ASN A 99 -1.85 14.19 9.85
N LEU A 100 -2.32 13.46 8.84
CA LEU A 100 -3.76 13.38 8.53
C LEU A 100 -4.56 12.48 9.50
N ASN A 101 -3.89 11.70 10.36
CA ASN A 101 -4.51 10.60 11.10
C ASN A 101 -4.44 10.70 12.64
N GLU A 102 -4.04 11.82 13.25
CA GLU A 102 -4.00 11.83 14.73
C GLU A 102 -5.39 11.68 15.38
N ASP A 103 -6.50 12.01 14.69
CA ASP A 103 -7.84 11.96 15.29
C ASP A 103 -8.88 11.04 14.60
N ASP A 104 -8.80 10.70 13.31
CA ASP A 104 -9.92 10.01 12.62
C ASP A 104 -9.58 8.86 11.66
N HIS A 105 -8.31 8.55 11.38
CA HIS A 105 -7.83 7.37 10.59
C HIS A 105 -8.56 7.01 9.28
N GLN A 106 -9.43 7.88 8.74
CA GLN A 106 -10.23 7.60 7.56
C GLN A 106 -9.44 7.96 6.31
N TRP A 107 -8.53 7.06 5.94
CA TRP A 107 -7.90 7.07 4.64
C TRP A 107 -8.97 7.05 3.53
N LYS A 108 -8.74 7.80 2.44
CA LYS A 108 -9.61 7.70 1.25
C LYS A 108 -9.59 6.30 0.64
N ILE A 109 -8.42 5.68 0.67
CA ILE A 109 -8.19 4.28 0.35
C ILE A 109 -7.30 3.75 1.49
N PRO A 110 -7.77 2.79 2.29
CA PRO A 110 -6.98 2.26 3.40
C PRO A 110 -5.82 1.41 2.89
N PHE A 111 -4.78 1.24 3.71
CA PHE A 111 -3.67 0.36 3.35
C PHE A 111 -4.07 -1.10 3.41
N PHE A 112 -4.90 -1.50 4.37
CA PHE A 112 -5.32 -2.88 4.51
C PHE A 112 -6.53 -3.19 3.62
N PRO A 113 -6.49 -4.31 2.87
CA PRO A 113 -7.65 -4.74 2.10
C PRO A 113 -8.77 -5.20 3.04
N ASP A 114 -10.00 -4.77 2.78
CA ASP A 114 -11.20 -5.06 3.58
C ASP A 114 -12.25 -5.93 2.83
N GLY A 115 -11.90 -6.35 1.62
CA GLY A 115 -12.81 -6.98 0.67
C GLY A 115 -12.43 -6.64 -0.76
N ASP A 116 -11.85 -5.45 -0.96
CA ASP A 116 -11.34 -4.97 -2.24
C ASP A 116 -9.80 -5.02 -2.33
N TYR A 117 -9.30 -4.88 -3.56
CA TYR A 117 -7.87 -4.71 -3.81
C TYR A 117 -7.48 -3.25 -3.69
N TYR A 118 -6.50 -2.97 -2.84
CA TYR A 118 -5.95 -1.62 -2.65
C TYR A 118 -4.49 -1.54 -3.06
N PHE A 119 -4.19 -0.67 -4.02
CA PHE A 119 -2.87 -0.55 -4.62
C PHE A 119 -2.29 0.83 -4.43
N PHE A 120 -1.02 0.90 -4.03
CA PHE A 120 -0.23 2.12 -4.01
C PHE A 120 0.98 1.97 -4.92
N LEU A 121 1.00 2.73 -6.02
CA LEU A 121 1.92 2.50 -7.12
C LEU A 121 2.64 3.78 -7.49
N GLN A 122 3.98 3.72 -7.52
CA GLN A 122 4.76 4.79 -8.15
C GLN A 122 4.33 4.96 -9.61
N LYS A 123 4.32 6.20 -10.11
CA LYS A 123 3.79 6.53 -11.45
C LYS A 123 4.27 5.60 -12.58
N ASP A 124 5.53 5.17 -12.54
CA ASP A 124 6.15 4.32 -13.56
C ASP A 124 6.14 2.83 -13.18
N PHE A 125 5.46 2.43 -12.10
CA PHE A 125 5.40 1.06 -11.55
C PHE A 125 6.78 0.47 -11.21
N LYS A 126 7.74 1.31 -10.80
CA LYS A 126 9.07 0.85 -10.37
C LYS A 126 9.06 0.20 -8.98
N TRP A 127 8.12 0.64 -8.14
CA TRP A 127 7.89 0.10 -6.82
C TRP A 127 6.42 0.31 -6.45
N GLY A 128 5.94 -0.46 -5.49
CA GLY A 128 4.57 -0.35 -5.03
C GLY A 128 4.17 -1.39 -4.00
N TYR A 129 2.91 -1.25 -3.59
CA TYR A 129 2.24 -2.02 -2.57
C TYR A 129 0.92 -2.52 -3.15
N LEU A 130 0.64 -3.81 -3.02
CA LEU A 130 -0.59 -4.43 -3.50
C LEU A 130 -1.25 -5.25 -2.38
N GLY A 131 -2.41 -4.80 -1.89
CA GLY A 131 -3.22 -5.54 -0.92
C GLY A 131 -4.12 -6.57 -1.60
N HIS A 132 -4.01 -7.83 -1.21
CA HIS A 132 -4.88 -8.92 -1.69
C HIS A 132 -5.86 -9.35 -0.57
N PRO A 133 -7.17 -9.08 -0.71
CA PRO A 133 -8.15 -9.35 0.34
C PRO A 133 -8.31 -10.84 0.65
N TRP A 134 -8.45 -11.68 -0.38
CA TRP A 134 -8.74 -13.10 -0.18
C TRP A 134 -7.52 -13.95 0.22
N GLU A 135 -6.34 -13.67 -0.34
CA GLU A 135 -5.10 -14.28 0.12
C GLU A 135 -4.67 -13.75 1.50
N LYS A 136 -5.21 -12.60 1.94
CA LYS A 136 -4.84 -11.92 3.19
C LYS A 136 -3.36 -11.57 3.22
N VAL A 137 -2.85 -11.12 2.07
CA VAL A 137 -1.43 -10.84 1.85
C VAL A 137 -1.27 -9.46 1.26
N ILE A 138 -0.22 -8.79 1.71
CA ILE A 138 0.32 -7.61 1.06
C ILE A 138 1.53 -8.01 0.24
N TYR A 139 1.59 -7.58 -1.01
CA TYR A 139 2.79 -7.63 -1.84
C TYR A 139 3.48 -6.27 -1.81
N ILE A 140 4.79 -6.26 -1.58
CA ILE A 140 5.63 -5.06 -1.66
C ILE A 140 6.72 -5.33 -2.68
N PHE A 141 6.77 -4.53 -3.74
CA PHE A 141 7.73 -4.70 -4.83
C PHE A 141 8.60 -3.47 -5.04
N GLY A 142 9.76 -3.68 -5.65
CA GLY A 142 10.80 -2.67 -5.85
C GLY A 142 11.79 -2.61 -4.69
N GLU A 143 13.08 -2.70 -5.02
CA GLU A 143 14.16 -2.92 -4.03
C GLU A 143 14.22 -1.85 -2.94
N GLU A 144 14.03 -0.58 -3.32
CA GLU A 144 14.13 0.55 -2.40
C GLU A 144 12.98 0.56 -1.38
N LEU A 145 11.75 0.35 -1.85
CA LEU A 145 10.57 0.27 -0.97
C LEU A 145 10.69 -0.91 -0.01
N ILE A 146 11.09 -2.08 -0.52
CA ILE A 146 11.33 -3.28 0.30
C ILE A 146 12.37 -3.01 1.38
N LYS A 147 13.48 -2.36 1.01
CA LYS A 147 14.57 -2.02 1.94
C LYS A 147 14.09 -1.06 3.04
N ASN A 148 13.38 0.00 2.66
CA ASN A 148 12.86 0.99 3.61
C ASN A 148 11.83 0.37 4.55
N PHE A 149 10.87 -0.39 4.03
CA PHE A 149 9.86 -1.10 4.83
C PHE A 149 10.51 -2.04 5.86
N LYS A 150 11.44 -2.90 5.44
CA LYS A 150 12.14 -3.83 6.35
C LYS A 150 12.91 -3.09 7.45
N ARG A 151 13.60 -2.00 7.09
CA ARG A 151 14.38 -1.19 8.05
C ARG A 151 13.48 -0.54 9.09
N LEU A 152 12.38 0.07 8.67
CA LEU A 152 11.42 0.73 9.56
C LEU A 152 10.76 -0.27 10.50
N ARG A 153 10.29 -1.40 9.96
CA ARG A 153 9.68 -2.46 10.76
C ARG A 153 10.63 -3.01 11.83
N ALA A 154 11.87 -3.32 11.45
CA ALA A 154 12.88 -3.78 12.41
C ALA A 154 13.19 -2.74 13.49
N SER A 155 13.18 -1.44 13.14
CA SER A 155 13.40 -0.37 14.12
C SER A 155 12.24 -0.21 15.09
N ARG A 156 10.99 -0.42 14.66
CA ARG A 156 9.79 -0.28 15.50
C ARG A 156 9.66 -1.46 16.47
N LEU A 157 9.92 -2.69 16.00
CA LEU A 157 9.93 -3.89 16.85
C LEU A 157 10.95 -3.81 17.99
N LYS A 158 12.15 -3.27 17.74
CA LYS A 158 13.17 -3.08 18.80
C LYS A 158 12.70 -2.11 19.89
N LYS A 159 12.05 -1.00 19.50
CA LYS A 159 11.53 0.00 20.44
C LYS A 159 10.42 -0.54 21.33
N THR A 160 9.62 -1.50 20.86
CA THR A 160 8.58 -2.15 21.67
C THR A 160 9.20 -3.08 22.73
N ASN A 161 10.29 -3.79 22.39
CA ASN A 161 10.97 -4.69 23.33
C ASN A 161 11.78 -3.96 24.41
N ASP A 162 12.24 -2.74 24.15
CA ASP A 162 12.99 -1.92 25.11
C ASP A 162 12.09 -1.20 26.14
N LYS A 163 10.75 -1.32 26.01
CA LYS A 163 9.75 -0.72 26.92
C LYS A 163 9.21 -1.69 27.98
N VAL A 164 9.82 -2.88 28.13
CA VAL A 164 9.44 -3.90 29.13
C VAL A 164 10.44 -3.94 30.28
#